data_AF-A0A3D3H6S7-F1
#
_entry.id   AF-A0A3D3H6S7-F1
#
_cell.length_a   1.000
_cell.length_b   1.000
_cell.length_c   1.000
_cell.angle_alpha   90.00
_cell.angle_beta   90.00
_cell.angle_gamma   90.00
#
_symmetry.space_group_name_H-M   'P 1'
#
loop_
_entity.id
_entity.type
_entity.pdbx_description
1 polymer ?
#
loop_
_entity_poly.entity_id
_entity_poly.type
_entity_poly.pdbx_seq_one_letter_code
_entity_poly.pdbx_strand_id
1 'polypeptide(L)' 'YVLIDYDLPADLVDRAVEIAPGIESPTISPLRDPSWVAVRVMSPRKGVNQVMDALYGIGARAILVTEIHAARL' A
#
# COMPACT_ATOMS: atom_id res chain seq x y z
N TYR A 1 13.44 -1.98 -4.09
CA TYR A 1 12.04 -1.64 -3.84
C TYR A 1 11.19 -2.86 -4.09
N VAL A 2 10.04 -2.92 -3.45
CA VAL A 2 8.98 -3.90 -3.73
C VAL A 2 7.69 -3.13 -3.97
N LEU A 3 6.78 -3.76 -4.68
CA LEU A 3 5.42 -3.27 -4.80
C LEU A 3 4.60 -3.85 -3.64
N ILE A 4 3.86 -3.01 -2.94
CA ILE A 4 2.88 -3.43 -1.94
C ILE A 4 1.50 -3.11 -2.50
N ASP A 5 0.62 -4.10 -2.54
CA ASP A 5 -0.79 -3.99 -2.90
C ASP A 5 -1.64 -4.38 -1.69
N TYR A 6 -2.71 -3.64 -1.41
CA TYR A 6 -3.62 -3.98 -0.33
C TYR A 6 -5.00 -3.33 -0.52
N ASP A 7 -6.00 -3.92 0.11
CA ASP A 7 -7.34 -3.36 0.22
C ASP A 7 -7.46 -2.58 1.53
N LEU A 8 -8.12 -1.41 1.50
CA LEU A 8 -8.30 -0.55 2.65
C LEU A 8 -9.67 0.13 2.61
N PRO A 9 -10.34 0.34 3.77
CA PRO A 9 -11.43 1.29 3.87
C PRO A 9 -11.03 2.68 3.34
N ALA A 10 -11.87 3.27 2.50
CA ALA A 10 -11.56 4.51 1.78
C ALA A 10 -11.28 5.70 2.72
N ASP A 11 -11.88 5.71 3.90
CA ASP A 11 -11.72 6.74 4.93
C ASP A 11 -10.37 6.66 5.69
N LEU A 12 -9.60 5.59 5.48
CA LEU A 12 -8.30 5.39 6.12
C LEU A 12 -7.11 5.67 5.20
N VAL A 13 -7.36 6.09 3.96
CA VAL A 13 -6.32 6.33 2.94
C VAL A 13 -5.25 7.30 3.43
N ASP A 14 -5.64 8.43 4.04
CA ASP A 14 -4.68 9.43 4.51
C ASP A 14 -3.72 8.85 5.55
N ARG A 15 -4.21 8.00 6.47
CA ARG A 15 -3.38 7.30 7.45
C ARG A 15 -2.45 6.27 6.79
N ALA A 16 -2.91 5.60 5.74
CA ALA A 16 -2.11 4.68 4.97
C ALA A 16 -0.97 5.40 4.23
N VAL A 17 -1.23 6.61 3.71
CA VAL A 17 -0.22 7.45 3.03
C VAL A 17 0.89 7.89 4.00
N GLU A 18 0.55 8.19 5.27
CA GLU A 18 1.55 8.48 6.30
C GLU A 18 2.49 7.28 6.56
N ILE A 19 1.97 6.05 6.49
CA ILE A 19 2.75 4.82 6.69
C ILE A 19 3.59 4.48 5.44
N ALA A 20 2.98 4.60 4.26
CA ALA A 20 3.56 4.22 2.99
C ALA A 20 3.26 5.28 1.92
N PRO A 21 4.07 6.35 1.86
CA PRO A 21 3.83 7.48 0.95
C PRO A 21 4.17 7.18 -0.51
N GLY A 22 4.95 6.13 -0.77
CA GLY A 22 5.46 5.81 -2.10
C GLY A 22 6.65 6.64 -2.52
N ILE A 23 6.98 6.59 -3.82
CA ILE A 23 8.06 7.41 -4.41
C ILE A 23 7.55 8.81 -4.75
N GLU A 24 6.40 8.90 -5.43
CA GLU A 24 5.73 10.18 -5.72
C GLU A 24 4.38 10.28 -5.00
N SER A 25 3.53 9.27 -5.18
CA SER A 25 2.21 9.16 -4.56
C SER A 25 1.72 7.70 -4.68
N PRO A 26 0.94 7.17 -3.73
CA PRO A 26 0.30 5.87 -3.89
C PRO A 26 -0.75 5.91 -5.00
N THR A 27 -0.88 4.80 -5.73
CA THR A 27 -2.02 4.60 -6.63
C THR A 27 -3.21 4.13 -5.80
N ILE A 28 -4.35 4.80 -5.92
CA ILE A 28 -5.59 4.46 -5.21
C ILE A 28 -6.68 4.21 -6.25
N SER A 29 -7.31 3.03 -6.19
CA SER A 29 -8.35 2.62 -7.14
C SER A 29 -9.59 2.13 -6.39
N PRO A 30 -10.80 2.61 -6.73
CA PRO A 30 -12.02 2.14 -6.08
C PRO A 30 -12.26 0.65 -6.36
N LEU A 31 -12.72 -0.08 -5.35
CA LEU A 31 -13.18 -1.45 -5.51
C LEU A 31 -14.67 -1.49 -5.89
N ARG A 32 -15.20 -2.70 -6.09
CA ARG A 32 -16.63 -2.91 -6.32
C ARG A 32 -17.48 -2.39 -5.15
N ASP A 33 -17.02 -2.61 -3.93
CA ASP A 33 -17.58 -1.95 -2.76
C ASP A 33 -16.98 -0.54 -2.66
N PRO A 34 -17.78 0.53 -2.78
CA PRO A 34 -17.28 1.91 -2.78
C PRO A 34 -16.72 2.35 -1.42
N SER A 35 -16.97 1.60 -0.35
CA SER A 35 -16.34 1.84 0.95
C SER A 35 -14.88 1.37 1.02
N TRP A 36 -14.40 0.68 -0.01
CA TRP A 36 -13.04 0.15 -0.09
C TRP A 36 -12.28 0.61 -1.33
N VAL A 37 -10.97 0.70 -1.18
CA VAL A 37 -10.02 1.00 -2.26
C VAL A 37 -8.90 -0.04 -2.28
N ALA A 38 -8.40 -0.33 -3.47
CA ALA A 38 -7.09 -0.95 -3.64
C ALA A 38 -6.03 0.15 -3.63
N VAL A 39 -5.00 -0.02 -2.82
CA VAL A 39 -3.84 0.86 -2.77
C VAL A 39 -2.61 0.11 -3.23
N ARG A 40 -1.85 0.74 -4.13
CA ARG A 40 -0.59 0.22 -4.64
C ARG A 40 0.53 1.23 -4.44
N VAL A 41 1.63 0.78 -3.85
CA VAL A 41 2.74 1.67 -3.50
C VAL A 41 4.09 0.96 -3.58
N MET A 42 5.11 1.69 -4.06
CA MET A 42 6.49 1.22 -4.00
C MET A 42 7.10 1.52 -2.63
N SER A 43 7.68 0.51 -1.99
CA SER A 43 8.33 0.66 -0.68
C SER A 43 9.76 0.10 -0.70
N PRO A 44 10.71 0.66 0.08
CA PRO A 44 12.01 0.03 0.29
C PRO A 44 11.85 -1.43 0.73
N ARG A 45 12.67 -2.35 0.17
CA ARG A 45 12.60 -3.77 0.55
C ARG A 45 12.96 -3.97 2.03
N LYS A 46 13.91 -3.16 2.52
CA LYS A 46 14.28 -3.13 3.93
C LYS A 46 13.13 -2.50 4.74
N GLY A 47 12.62 -3.24 5.72
CA GLY A 47 11.52 -2.76 6.58
C GLY A 47 10.13 -3.04 6.04
N VAL A 48 10.00 -3.75 4.91
CA VAL A 48 8.68 -4.05 4.31
C VAL A 48 7.73 -4.73 5.30
N ASN A 49 8.22 -5.65 6.13
CA ASN A 49 7.38 -6.33 7.13
C ASN A 49 6.78 -5.35 8.16
N GLN A 50 7.54 -4.33 8.59
CA GLN A 50 7.05 -3.32 9.53
C GLN A 50 5.98 -2.43 8.89
N VAL A 51 6.14 -2.12 7.60
CA VAL A 51 5.12 -1.41 6.82
C VAL A 51 3.87 -2.26 6.70
N MET A 52 3.99 -3.56 6.40
CA MET A 52 2.86 -4.49 6.36
C MET A 52 2.13 -4.56 7.70
N ASP A 53 2.86 -4.70 8.81
CA ASP A 53 2.28 -4.74 10.16
C ASP A 53 1.53 -3.44 10.50
N ALA A 54 2.12 -2.29 10.17
CA ALA A 54 1.51 -0.98 10.40
C ALA A 54 0.22 -0.78 9.55
N LEU A 55 0.27 -1.12 8.26
CA LEU A 55 -0.89 -1.08 7.38
C LEU A 55 -2.00 -2.02 7.87
N TYR A 56 -1.64 -3.24 8.27
CA TYR A 56 -2.59 -4.20 8.82
C TYR A 56 -3.25 -3.67 10.11
N GLY A 57 -2.44 -3.05 10.98
CA GLY A 57 -2.87 -2.45 12.23
C GLY A 57 -3.90 -1.32 12.08
N ILE A 58 -3.87 -0.58 10.97
CA ILE A 58 -4.89 0.46 10.70
C ILE A 58 -6.15 -0.09 10.03
N GLY A 59 -6.10 -1.27 9.41
CA GLY A 59 -7.26 -1.87 8.75
C GLY A 59 -7.01 -2.44 7.37
N ALA A 60 -5.78 -2.36 6.83
CA ALA A 60 -5.47 -2.94 5.52
C ALA A 60 -5.65 -4.46 5.53
N ARG A 61 -6.15 -5.00 4.42
CA ARG A 61 -6.40 -6.43 4.21
C ARG A 61 -5.80 -6.88 2.89
N ALA A 62 -5.65 -8.20 2.74
CA ALA A 62 -5.08 -8.82 1.55
C ALA A 62 -3.75 -8.16 1.09
N ILE A 63 -2.85 -7.90 2.05
CA ILE A 63 -1.57 -7.23 1.78
C ILE A 63 -0.65 -8.19 1.02
N LEU A 64 -0.29 -7.83 -0.20
CA LEU A 64 0.59 -8.57 -1.09
C LEU A 64 1.88 -7.80 -1.31
N VAL A 65 3.00 -8.51 -1.37
CA VAL A 65 4.30 -7.94 -1.74
C VAL A 65 4.79 -8.62 -3.00
N THR A 66 5.08 -7.82 -4.03
CA THR A 66 5.61 -8.28 -5.31
C THR A 66 7.01 -7.74 -5.53
N GLU A 67 7.93 -8.63 -5.92
CA GLU A 67 9.29 -8.25 -6.29
C GLU A 67 9.31 -7.43 -7.58
N ILE A 68 10.08 -6.34 -7.58
CA ILE A 68 10.28 -5.50 -8.77
C ILE A 68 11.56 -5.96 -9.46
N HIS A 69 11.43 -6.52 -10.67
CA HIS A 69 12.58 -6.96 -11.46
C HIS A 69 13.41 -5.77 -11.98
N ALA A 70 12.76 -4.72 -12.46
CA ALA A 70 13.39 -3.50 -12.93
C ALA A 70 12.46 -2.30 -12.73
N ALA A 71 13.04 -1.13 -12.44
CA ALA A 71 12.35 0.15 -12.40
C ALA A 71 13.31 1.26 -12.85
N ARG A 72 12.78 2.25 -13.57
CA ARG A 72 13.47 3.53 -13.81
C ARG A 72 12.69 4.58 -13.04
N LEU A 73 13.42 5.32 -12.22
CA LEU A 73 12.91 6.35 -11.32
C LEU A 73 13.33 7.72 -11.85
#